data_AF-C5DXP8-F1
#
_entry.id   AF-C5DXP8-F1
#
_cell.length_a   1.000
_cell.length_b   1.000
_cell.length_c   1.000
_cell.angle_alpha   90.00
_cell.angle_beta   90.00
_cell.angle_gamma   90.00
#
_symmetry.space_group_name_H-M   'P 1'
#
loop_
_entity.id
_entity.type
_entity.pdbx_description
1 polymer ?
#
loop_
_entity_poly.entity_id
_entity_poly.type
_entity_poly.pdbx_seq_one_letter_code
_entity_poly.pdbx_strand_id
1 'polypeptide(L)'
;MSKDTKVNKLKNEEFKIWKKSVPSLYQHVSFFKPQLDARLGDVLQFEKRFTFNNEVIPDQKRGVLNTGLFYSVGSNIYKLDCSLPLGLQHGGNEQELPDPQYNEVFKQVGGDTFPSPHWILPGETIIKMSPLESGENTLLALTSTASLAWFKEGSRNPTHIMQEIMGPSTSFSSIHSIRNSECLAVCDFDLSRDKKELVKCQADRKEGQSTIKIVDNSDKVGTPLRRFNVEASVIHSVSFLDNNLYVTCSDENVVSFWDKRSDSQLWSFTDSQDGNITSLSSSSQLDGFFATGTDAGVIKLWDLRAIMSQQQEMVSFYHSNEDPVVDLQFSPTNSTEFLSVGKSGNVYQWDTDFFFTNEEVDEEDLHLQCLKFLHTGGSRRSIGANDKRNMVNWHPAIDQLVGTIDNDCSIAAYKAFTGREEEQQDEEDEQE
;
A
#
# COMPACT_ATOMS: atom_id res chain seq x y z
N MET A 1 18.07 -15.58 -22.05
CA MET A 1 18.45 -16.30 -20.82
C MET A 1 17.57 -17.53 -20.67
N SER A 2 18.15 -18.72 -20.61
CA SER A 2 17.43 -19.97 -20.36
C SER A 2 16.87 -19.95 -18.94
N LYS A 3 15.55 -19.78 -18.76
CA LYS A 3 14.90 -19.88 -17.44
C LYS A 3 15.18 -21.29 -16.87
N ASP A 4 15.76 -21.36 -15.68
CA ASP A 4 16.13 -22.62 -15.04
C ASP A 4 14.90 -23.53 -14.87
N THR A 5 14.85 -24.59 -15.67
CA THR A 5 13.75 -25.56 -15.71
C THR A 5 13.48 -26.22 -14.37
N LYS A 6 14.47 -26.33 -13.47
CA LYS A 6 14.27 -26.92 -12.13
C LYS A 6 13.52 -25.97 -11.21
N VAL A 7 13.89 -24.69 -11.19
CA VAL A 7 13.22 -23.64 -10.41
C VAL A 7 11.77 -23.49 -10.84
N ASN A 8 11.51 -23.52 -12.16
CA ASN A 8 10.14 -23.48 -12.67
C ASN A 8 9.30 -24.69 -12.25
N LYS A 9 9.89 -25.89 -12.17
CA LYS A 9 9.18 -27.08 -11.67
C LYS A 9 8.82 -26.94 -10.19
N LEU A 10 9.75 -26.51 -9.35
CA LEU A 10 9.50 -26.30 -7.91
C LEU A 10 8.36 -25.30 -7.71
N LYS A 11 8.42 -24.14 -8.36
CA LYS A 11 7.38 -23.10 -8.31
C LYS A 11 6.01 -23.61 -8.76
N ASN A 12 5.98 -24.43 -9.80
CA ASN A 12 4.74 -25.02 -10.28
C ASN A 12 4.15 -26.02 -9.26
N GLU A 13 4.98 -26.82 -8.60
CA GLU A 13 4.51 -27.73 -7.55
C GLU A 13 4.03 -26.97 -6.30
N GLU A 14 4.77 -25.94 -5.85
CA GLU A 14 4.32 -25.06 -4.78
C GLU A 14 2.97 -24.40 -5.10
N PHE A 15 2.78 -23.91 -6.32
CA PHE A 15 1.52 -23.33 -6.76
C PHE A 15 0.37 -24.36 -6.77
N LYS A 16 0.65 -25.61 -7.12
CA LYS A 16 -0.35 -26.69 -7.05
C LYS A 16 -0.72 -27.01 -5.60
N ILE A 17 0.25 -27.06 -4.70
CA ILE A 17 0.01 -27.28 -3.27
C ILE A 17 -0.85 -26.14 -2.73
N TRP A 18 -0.45 -24.90 -3.00
CA TRP A 18 -1.19 -23.72 -2.59
C TRP A 18 -2.64 -23.75 -3.11
N LYS A 19 -2.87 -24.04 -4.39
CA LYS A 19 -4.24 -24.16 -4.94
C LYS A 19 -5.10 -25.19 -4.23
N LYS A 20 -4.49 -26.28 -3.74
CA LYS A 20 -5.20 -27.32 -2.97
C LYS A 20 -5.49 -26.88 -1.54
N SER A 21 -4.66 -26.03 -0.95
CA SER A 21 -4.82 -25.54 0.42
C SER A 21 -5.66 -24.25 0.53
N VAL A 22 -5.93 -23.56 -0.59
CA VAL A 22 -6.76 -22.34 -0.63
C VAL A 22 -8.07 -22.47 0.19
N PRO A 23 -8.88 -23.53 0.07
CA PRO A 23 -10.15 -23.62 0.81
C PRO A 23 -9.98 -23.63 2.34
N SER A 24 -8.79 -23.94 2.86
CA SER A 24 -8.52 -24.05 4.30
C SER A 24 -7.77 -22.86 4.89
N LEU A 25 -7.22 -21.98 4.05
CA LEU A 25 -6.37 -20.86 4.47
C LEU A 25 -7.05 -19.49 4.36
N TYR A 26 -8.17 -19.39 3.67
CA TYR A 26 -8.84 -18.12 3.41
C TYR A 26 -10.32 -18.23 3.78
N GLN A 27 -10.83 -17.24 4.53
CA GLN A 27 -12.27 -17.05 4.67
C GLN A 27 -12.87 -16.68 3.33
N HIS A 28 -12.15 -15.87 2.55
CA HIS A 28 -12.50 -15.52 1.19
C HIS A 28 -11.27 -15.26 0.35
N VAL A 29 -11.28 -15.70 -0.91
CA VAL A 29 -10.32 -15.26 -1.91
C VAL A 29 -10.98 -15.22 -3.29
N SER A 30 -10.82 -14.08 -3.96
CA SER A 30 -11.28 -13.85 -5.33
C SER A 30 -10.11 -13.44 -6.20
N PHE A 31 -10.10 -13.90 -7.45
CA PHE A 31 -9.08 -13.55 -8.44
C PHE A 31 -9.72 -12.83 -9.62
N PHE A 32 -9.15 -11.68 -9.96
CA PHE A 32 -9.57 -10.84 -11.08
C PHE A 32 -8.40 -10.77 -12.05
N LYS A 33 -8.67 -10.95 -13.35
CA LYS A 33 -7.66 -10.72 -14.38
C LYS A 33 -8.28 -9.87 -15.48
N PRO A 34 -8.07 -8.54 -15.46
CA PRO A 34 -8.58 -7.68 -16.51
C PRO A 34 -7.93 -8.05 -17.84
N GLN A 35 -8.74 -8.15 -18.89
CA GLN A 35 -8.22 -8.24 -20.26
C GLN A 35 -7.90 -6.83 -20.75
N LEU A 36 -6.62 -6.53 -20.92
CA LEU A 36 -6.16 -5.25 -21.42
C LEU A 36 -5.99 -5.29 -22.93
N ASP A 37 -6.20 -4.15 -23.58
CA ASP A 37 -6.06 -3.99 -25.02
C ASP A 37 -4.63 -4.36 -25.46
N ALA A 38 -4.51 -5.27 -26.44
CA ALA A 38 -3.22 -5.69 -27.00
C ALA A 38 -2.41 -4.52 -27.61
N ARG A 39 -3.05 -3.38 -27.92
CA ARG A 39 -2.39 -2.16 -28.40
C ARG A 39 -1.53 -1.45 -27.33
N LEU A 40 -1.67 -1.79 -26.06
CA LEU A 40 -0.84 -1.24 -24.97
C LEU A 40 0.63 -1.69 -25.04
N GLY A 41 1.02 -2.53 -26.01
CA GLY A 41 2.39 -3.04 -26.11
C GLY A 41 2.65 -4.15 -25.11
N ASP A 42 3.92 -4.34 -24.71
CA ASP A 42 4.27 -5.35 -23.70
C ASP A 42 3.85 -4.88 -22.30
N VAL A 43 2.57 -5.10 -21.98
CA VAL A 43 1.93 -4.74 -20.69
C VAL A 43 2.73 -5.21 -19.47
N LEU A 44 3.51 -6.28 -19.62
CA LEU A 44 4.36 -6.83 -18.56
C LEU A 44 5.49 -5.88 -18.14
N GLN A 45 5.92 -4.97 -19.02
CA GLN A 45 7.00 -4.02 -18.75
C GLN A 45 6.54 -2.79 -17.97
N PHE A 46 5.25 -2.45 -18.01
CA PHE A 46 4.74 -1.32 -17.24
C PHE A 46 4.62 -1.68 -15.76
N GLU A 47 5.00 -0.72 -14.92
CA GLU A 47 4.67 -0.74 -13.50
C GLU A 47 3.16 -0.70 -13.31
N LYS A 48 2.72 -1.40 -12.27
CA LYS A 48 1.32 -1.60 -11.94
C LYS A 48 1.11 -1.25 -10.48
N ARG A 49 0.07 -0.49 -10.22
CA ARG A 49 -0.37 -0.15 -8.87
C ARG A 49 -1.86 -0.37 -8.79
N PHE A 50 -2.36 -0.63 -7.61
CA PHE A 50 -3.80 -0.68 -7.40
C PHE A 50 -4.14 -0.07 -6.05
N THR A 51 -5.39 0.32 -5.86
CA THR A 51 -5.94 0.67 -4.55
C THR A 51 -7.43 0.34 -4.54
N PHE A 52 -7.98 0.04 -3.37
CA PHE A 52 -9.42 -0.17 -3.24
C PHE A 52 -10.17 1.17 -3.32
N ASN A 53 -11.43 1.09 -3.72
CA ASN A 53 -12.37 2.19 -3.59
C ASN A 53 -12.91 2.24 -2.14
N ASN A 54 -13.37 3.41 -1.72
CA ASN A 54 -14.00 3.59 -0.41
C ASN A 54 -15.47 3.14 -0.40
N GLU A 55 -16.09 3.01 -1.57
CA GLU A 55 -17.50 2.64 -1.69
C GLU A 55 -17.72 1.16 -1.35
N VAL A 56 -18.59 0.92 -0.37
CA VAL A 56 -19.04 -0.40 0.03
C VAL A 56 -20.57 -0.42 0.00
N ILE A 57 -21.14 -1.16 -0.96
CA ILE A 57 -22.57 -1.17 -1.24
C ILE A 57 -23.13 -2.58 -0.96
N PRO A 58 -23.85 -2.77 0.16
CA PRO A 58 -24.48 -4.06 0.47
C PRO A 58 -25.72 -4.30 -0.39
N ASP A 59 -25.81 -5.50 -0.97
CA ASP A 59 -26.98 -6.00 -1.70
C ASP A 59 -27.57 -7.19 -0.93
N GLN A 60 -28.47 -6.90 0.00
CA GLN A 60 -29.12 -7.90 0.84
C GLN A 60 -29.92 -8.93 0.03
N LYS A 61 -30.47 -8.55 -1.13
CA LYS A 61 -31.28 -9.48 -1.95
C LYS A 61 -30.42 -10.57 -2.57
N ARG A 62 -29.19 -10.24 -2.92
CA ARG A 62 -28.23 -11.16 -3.53
C ARG A 62 -27.20 -11.72 -2.55
N GLY A 63 -27.22 -11.29 -1.29
CA GLY A 63 -26.25 -11.72 -0.28
C GLY A 63 -24.81 -11.31 -0.62
N VAL A 64 -24.62 -10.25 -1.41
CA VAL A 64 -23.30 -9.77 -1.84
C VAL A 64 -23.03 -8.35 -1.36
N LEU A 65 -21.76 -8.05 -1.16
CA LEU A 65 -21.22 -6.73 -0.89
C LEU A 65 -20.44 -6.29 -2.12
N ASN A 66 -20.88 -5.23 -2.78
CA ASN A 66 -20.17 -4.69 -3.94
C ASN A 66 -19.20 -3.59 -3.48
N THR A 67 -17.95 -3.73 -3.89
CA THR A 67 -16.91 -2.71 -3.77
C THR A 67 -16.22 -2.56 -5.13
N GLY A 68 -15.34 -1.59 -5.27
CA GLY A 68 -14.53 -1.38 -6.46
C GLY A 68 -13.04 -1.31 -6.13
N LEU A 69 -12.22 -1.41 -7.15
CA LEU A 69 -10.81 -1.09 -7.07
C LEU A 69 -10.36 -0.33 -8.30
N PHE A 70 -9.36 0.52 -8.12
CA PHE A 70 -8.66 1.21 -9.18
C PHE A 70 -7.32 0.53 -9.40
N TYR A 71 -7.00 0.18 -10.65
CA TYR A 71 -5.67 -0.34 -11.00
C TYR A 71 -5.07 0.47 -12.14
N SER A 72 -3.78 0.77 -12.01
CA SER A 72 -3.02 1.52 -13.01
C SER A 72 -2.10 0.59 -13.81
N VAL A 73 -1.95 0.92 -15.09
CA VAL A 73 -0.94 0.34 -15.98
C VAL A 73 -0.29 1.48 -16.72
N GLY A 74 0.92 1.85 -16.30
CA GLY A 74 1.59 3.06 -16.79
C GLY A 74 0.80 4.32 -16.43
N SER A 75 0.28 4.99 -17.45
CA SER A 75 -0.49 6.26 -17.38
C SER A 75 -2.00 6.07 -17.27
N ASN A 76 -2.50 4.85 -17.49
CA ASN A 76 -3.93 4.57 -17.56
C ASN A 76 -4.41 3.99 -16.23
N ILE A 77 -5.53 4.51 -15.73
CA ILE A 77 -6.23 3.96 -14.56
C ILE A 77 -7.54 3.33 -15.03
N TYR A 78 -7.81 2.13 -14.54
CA TYR A 78 -9.00 1.36 -14.83
C TYR A 78 -9.76 1.11 -13.53
N LYS A 79 -11.09 1.07 -13.61
CA LYS A 79 -11.99 0.73 -12.50
C LYS A 79 -12.47 -0.71 -12.69
N LEU A 80 -12.39 -1.53 -11.64
CA LEU A 80 -12.93 -2.88 -11.61
C LEU A 80 -13.89 -3.02 -10.44
N ASP A 81 -15.04 -3.63 -10.70
CA ASP A 81 -16.00 -3.97 -9.67
C ASP A 81 -15.62 -5.33 -9.03
N CYS A 82 -15.78 -5.41 -7.73
CA CYS A 82 -15.50 -6.57 -6.89
C CYS A 82 -16.74 -6.88 -6.06
N SER A 83 -17.30 -8.08 -6.23
CA SER A 83 -18.40 -8.56 -5.40
C SER A 83 -17.86 -9.57 -4.39
N LEU A 84 -18.12 -9.32 -3.12
CA LEU A 84 -17.74 -10.15 -1.98
C LEU A 84 -19.00 -10.74 -1.33
N PRO A 85 -18.92 -11.84 -0.56
CA PRO A 85 -20.04 -12.28 0.26
C PRO A 85 -20.42 -11.22 1.29
N LEU A 86 -21.72 -10.97 1.50
CA LEU A 86 -22.19 -10.02 2.50
C LEU A 86 -21.83 -10.43 3.94
N GLY A 87 -21.83 -11.74 4.21
CA GLY A 87 -21.42 -12.31 5.49
C GLY A 87 -19.96 -12.10 5.86
N LEU A 88 -19.12 -11.58 4.94
CA LEU A 88 -17.71 -11.31 5.23
C LEU A 88 -17.51 -10.16 6.25
N GLN A 89 -18.50 -9.26 6.37
CA GLN A 89 -18.48 -8.10 7.27
C GLN A 89 -19.37 -8.24 8.50
N HIS A 90 -20.40 -9.10 8.45
CA HIS A 90 -21.34 -9.25 9.55
C HIS A 90 -20.82 -10.29 10.54
N GLY A 91 -20.17 -9.83 11.61
CA GLY A 91 -20.11 -10.59 12.85
C GLY A 91 -21.52 -10.66 13.45
N GLY A 92 -22.05 -11.86 13.67
CA GLY A 92 -23.00 -12.11 14.76
C GLY A 92 -24.50 -11.86 14.55
N ASN A 93 -25.01 -11.23 13.48
CA ASN A 93 -26.48 -11.17 13.32
C ASN A 93 -27.05 -12.50 12.81
N GLU A 94 -27.78 -13.22 13.66
CA GLU A 94 -28.49 -14.50 13.42
C GLU A 94 -29.59 -14.45 12.33
N GLN A 95 -29.61 -13.44 11.46
CA GLN A 95 -30.51 -13.42 10.31
C GLN A 95 -29.91 -14.29 9.20
N GLU A 96 -30.66 -15.31 8.76
CA GLU A 96 -30.32 -16.10 7.58
C GLU A 96 -30.11 -15.16 6.38
N LEU A 97 -28.84 -15.00 6.00
CA LEU A 97 -28.47 -14.28 4.78
C LEU A 97 -28.66 -15.21 3.58
N PRO A 98 -29.16 -14.70 2.44
CA PRO A 98 -29.24 -15.51 1.23
C PRO A 98 -27.82 -15.85 0.74
N ASP A 99 -27.67 -17.05 0.15
CA ASP A 99 -26.42 -17.46 -0.48
C ASP A 99 -25.96 -16.40 -1.51
N PRO A 100 -24.67 -16.02 -1.52
CA PRO A 100 -24.17 -14.96 -2.39
C PRO A 100 -24.36 -15.32 -3.86
N GLN A 101 -25.22 -14.57 -4.54
CA GLN A 101 -25.47 -14.70 -5.97
C GLN A 101 -24.58 -13.72 -6.74
N TYR A 102 -23.39 -14.18 -7.10
CA TYR A 102 -22.50 -13.46 -8.00
C TYR A 102 -23.13 -13.38 -9.39
N ASN A 103 -23.13 -12.18 -9.98
CA ASN A 103 -23.59 -12.05 -11.36
C ASN A 103 -22.67 -12.87 -12.27
N GLU A 104 -23.20 -13.44 -13.36
CA GLU A 104 -22.42 -14.01 -14.45
C GLU A 104 -21.61 -12.93 -15.23
N VAL A 105 -21.35 -11.75 -14.65
CA VAL A 105 -20.56 -10.67 -15.28
C VAL A 105 -19.15 -11.18 -15.65
N PHE A 106 -18.64 -12.20 -14.95
CA PHE A 106 -17.40 -12.89 -15.31
C PHE A 106 -17.51 -13.85 -16.52
N LYS A 107 -18.70 -14.07 -17.09
CA LYS A 107 -18.89 -14.72 -18.41
C LYS A 107 -18.82 -13.73 -19.57
N GLN A 108 -18.82 -12.40 -19.36
CA GLN A 108 -18.39 -11.45 -20.40
C GLN A 108 -16.86 -11.37 -20.50
N VAL A 109 -16.21 -12.53 -20.54
CA VAL A 109 -14.81 -12.70 -20.97
C VAL A 109 -14.78 -13.10 -22.47
N GLY A 110 -15.91 -12.90 -23.17
CA GLY A 110 -16.10 -13.27 -24.58
C GLY A 110 -16.78 -12.19 -25.43
N GLY A 111 -16.71 -10.92 -25.04
CA GLY A 111 -17.01 -9.80 -25.93
C GLY A 111 -15.71 -9.19 -26.44
N ASP A 112 -15.61 -8.93 -27.75
CA ASP A 112 -14.44 -8.31 -28.42
C ASP A 112 -14.11 -6.87 -27.95
N THR A 113 -14.69 -6.40 -26.85
CA THR A 113 -14.56 -5.04 -26.33
C THR A 113 -13.72 -5.03 -25.06
N PHE A 114 -12.46 -4.63 -25.19
CA PHE A 114 -11.58 -4.35 -24.05
C PHE A 114 -12.13 -3.17 -23.22
N PRO A 115 -12.03 -3.20 -21.88
CA PRO A 115 -12.44 -2.10 -21.03
C PRO A 115 -11.61 -0.85 -21.38
N SER A 116 -12.29 0.27 -21.62
CA SER A 116 -11.62 1.56 -21.80
C SER A 116 -11.06 2.05 -20.46
N PRO A 117 -9.91 2.72 -20.44
CA PRO A 117 -9.38 3.33 -19.22
C PRO A 117 -10.40 4.33 -18.66
N HIS A 118 -10.62 4.24 -17.35
CA HIS A 118 -11.51 5.11 -16.61
C HIS A 118 -10.92 6.53 -16.50
N TRP A 119 -9.63 6.62 -16.14
CA TRP A 119 -8.86 7.86 -16.20
C TRP A 119 -7.56 7.69 -16.99
N ILE A 120 -7.08 8.80 -17.57
CA ILE A 120 -5.82 8.85 -18.31
C ILE A 120 -4.99 10.04 -17.84
N LEU A 121 -3.73 9.80 -17.49
CA LEU A 121 -2.72 10.82 -17.23
C LEU A 121 -1.58 10.70 -18.26
N PRO A 122 -1.71 11.34 -19.44
CA PRO A 122 -0.82 11.08 -20.56
C PRO A 122 0.64 11.48 -20.24
N GLY A 123 1.57 10.56 -20.50
CA GLY A 123 3.02 10.83 -20.44
C GLY A 123 3.70 10.56 -19.11
N GLU A 124 2.97 10.15 -18.07
CA GLU A 124 3.54 9.85 -16.75
C GLU A 124 3.11 8.47 -16.25
N THR A 125 4.01 7.75 -15.56
CA THR A 125 3.71 6.44 -14.96
C THR A 125 3.26 6.62 -13.52
N ILE A 126 2.16 6.00 -13.13
CA ILE A 126 1.60 6.07 -11.78
C ILE A 126 2.32 5.06 -10.87
N ILE A 127 2.83 5.53 -9.73
CA ILE A 127 3.64 4.73 -8.79
C ILE A 127 3.01 4.57 -7.40
N LYS A 128 2.02 5.41 -7.04
CA LYS A 128 1.22 5.29 -5.81
C LYS A 128 -0.15 5.94 -6.05
N MET A 129 -1.20 5.36 -5.47
CA MET A 129 -2.55 5.90 -5.52
C MET A 129 -3.18 5.83 -4.13
N SER A 130 -3.98 6.83 -3.78
CA SER A 130 -4.73 6.87 -2.53
C SER A 130 -6.17 7.31 -2.82
N PRO A 131 -7.18 6.56 -2.35
CA PRO A 131 -8.58 6.93 -2.54
C PRO A 131 -8.94 8.08 -1.60
N LEU A 132 -9.73 9.02 -2.08
CA LEU A 132 -10.18 10.18 -1.32
C LEU A 132 -11.66 10.00 -0.93
N GLU A 133 -11.97 10.25 0.35
CA GLU A 133 -13.34 10.16 0.89
C GLU A 133 -14.02 11.54 0.97
N SER A 134 -13.21 12.59 1.12
CA SER A 134 -13.67 13.95 1.36
C SER A 134 -13.36 14.84 0.17
N GLY A 135 -14.40 15.52 -0.33
CA GLY A 135 -14.29 16.52 -1.39
C GLY A 135 -14.86 16.07 -2.72
N GLU A 136 -14.53 16.82 -3.77
CA GLU A 136 -15.00 16.54 -5.12
C GLU A 136 -14.17 15.46 -5.84
N ASN A 137 -12.95 15.22 -5.38
CA ASN A 137 -12.02 14.28 -6.00
C ASN A 137 -12.11 12.92 -5.30
N THR A 138 -11.99 11.85 -6.07
CA THR A 138 -12.15 10.46 -5.63
C THR A 138 -10.82 9.71 -5.55
N LEU A 139 -9.80 10.15 -6.28
CA LEU A 139 -8.49 9.51 -6.30
C LEU A 139 -7.36 10.55 -6.39
N LEU A 140 -6.32 10.35 -5.60
CA LEU A 140 -5.03 11.03 -5.72
C LEU A 140 -3.99 10.03 -6.25
N ALA A 141 -3.24 10.44 -7.27
CA ALA A 141 -2.14 9.64 -7.82
C ALA A 141 -0.82 10.41 -7.78
N LEU A 142 0.25 9.69 -7.46
CA LEU A 142 1.64 10.14 -7.59
C LEU A 142 2.29 9.46 -8.78
N THR A 143 3.05 10.21 -9.55
CA THR A 143 3.77 9.71 -10.72
C THR A 143 5.26 9.55 -10.48
N SER A 144 5.93 8.80 -11.34
CA SER A 144 7.39 8.60 -11.32
C SER A 144 8.21 9.88 -11.52
N THR A 145 7.55 10.98 -11.91
CA THR A 145 8.16 12.32 -12.01
C THR A 145 7.94 13.17 -10.74
N ALA A 146 7.34 12.58 -9.71
CA ALA A 146 6.85 13.21 -8.48
C ALA A 146 5.70 14.22 -8.68
N SER A 147 5.07 14.28 -9.85
CA SER A 147 3.84 15.06 -10.04
C SER A 147 2.67 14.40 -9.29
N LEU A 148 1.77 15.22 -8.77
CA LEU A 148 0.51 14.77 -8.16
C LEU A 148 -0.66 15.09 -9.07
N ALA A 149 -1.59 14.16 -9.21
CA ALA A 149 -2.80 14.31 -10.01
C ALA A 149 -4.05 13.89 -9.22
N TRP A 150 -5.07 14.74 -9.24
CA TRP A 150 -6.36 14.50 -8.62
C TRP A 150 -7.39 14.14 -9.68
N PHE A 151 -8.20 13.12 -9.41
CA PHE A 151 -9.23 12.64 -10.32
C PHE A 151 -10.60 12.72 -9.67
N LYS A 152 -11.61 12.98 -10.49
CA LYS A 152 -13.01 13.06 -10.10
C LYS A 152 -13.84 12.17 -11.02
N GLU A 153 -14.81 11.48 -10.42
CA GLU A 153 -15.81 10.70 -11.15
C GLU A 153 -16.56 11.56 -12.19
N GLY A 154 -16.80 10.99 -13.37
CA GLY A 154 -17.40 11.70 -14.51
C GLY A 154 -16.44 12.53 -15.37
N SER A 155 -15.17 12.68 -14.98
CA SER A 155 -14.10 13.25 -15.81
C SER A 155 -13.14 12.15 -16.28
N ARG A 156 -12.57 12.28 -17.49
CA ARG A 156 -11.58 11.30 -18.02
C ARG A 156 -10.13 11.69 -17.72
N ASN A 157 -9.90 12.98 -17.55
CA ASN A 157 -8.59 13.59 -17.27
C ASN A 157 -8.60 14.08 -15.82
N PRO A 158 -7.44 14.25 -15.17
CA PRO A 158 -7.38 14.79 -13.83
C PRO A 158 -7.98 16.21 -13.75
N THR A 159 -8.60 16.53 -12.63
CA THR A 159 -9.17 17.86 -12.32
C THR A 159 -8.07 18.84 -11.96
N HIS A 160 -7.08 18.39 -11.19
CA HIS A 160 -5.92 19.17 -10.78
C HIS A 160 -4.65 18.37 -11.03
N ILE A 161 -3.59 19.07 -11.46
CA ILE A 161 -2.25 18.51 -11.59
C ILE A 161 -1.28 19.48 -10.93
N MET A 162 -0.52 19.00 -9.95
CA MET A 162 0.66 19.67 -9.43
C MET A 162 1.87 19.07 -10.14
N GLN A 163 2.26 19.71 -11.24
CA GLN A 163 3.36 19.24 -12.08
C GLN A 163 4.70 19.56 -11.42
N GLU A 164 5.55 18.54 -11.30
CA GLU A 164 6.95 18.72 -10.96
C GLU A 164 7.80 18.67 -12.21
N ILE A 165 8.75 19.59 -12.34
CA ILE A 165 9.74 19.54 -13.40
C ILE A 165 10.93 18.79 -12.84
N MET A 166 11.18 17.58 -13.36
CA MET A 166 12.42 16.88 -13.11
C MET A 166 13.52 17.46 -14.00
N GLY A 167 14.41 18.22 -13.38
CA GLY A 167 15.62 18.76 -13.99
C GLY A 167 15.98 20.13 -13.42
N PRO A 168 17.29 20.45 -13.32
CA PRO A 168 17.70 21.79 -12.94
C PRO A 168 17.12 22.73 -14.00
N SER A 169 16.49 23.81 -13.56
CA SER A 169 16.15 24.99 -14.37
C SER A 169 16.95 25.02 -15.69
N THR A 170 16.34 24.68 -16.82
CA THR A 170 15.58 25.61 -17.64
C THR A 170 14.85 24.85 -18.75
N SER A 171 13.72 25.43 -19.18
CA SER A 171 13.04 25.24 -20.46
C SER A 171 13.84 24.47 -21.53
N PHE A 172 13.25 23.40 -22.09
CA PHE A 172 13.60 22.65 -23.32
C PHE A 172 13.96 21.15 -23.19
N SER A 173 14.06 20.58 -21.99
CA SER A 173 14.58 19.20 -21.84
C SER A 173 13.53 18.09 -21.75
N SER A 174 12.32 18.28 -22.30
CA SER A 174 11.25 17.25 -22.32
C SER A 174 11.55 16.05 -23.23
N ILE A 175 12.70 16.02 -23.93
CA ILE A 175 12.98 15.05 -25.00
C ILE A 175 14.05 14.01 -24.61
N HIS A 176 14.79 14.21 -23.51
CA HIS A 176 15.88 13.30 -23.11
C HIS A 176 15.61 12.40 -21.89
N SER A 177 14.52 12.61 -21.12
CA SER A 177 14.12 11.71 -20.03
C SER A 177 13.60 10.36 -20.52
N ILE A 178 13.28 10.22 -21.82
CA ILE A 178 12.74 9.00 -22.42
C ILE A 178 13.82 7.92 -22.64
N ARG A 179 15.12 8.24 -22.54
CA ARG A 179 16.20 7.30 -22.93
C ARG A 179 17.08 6.74 -21.81
N ASN A 180 16.93 7.17 -20.56
CA ASN A 180 17.63 6.56 -19.43
C ASN A 180 16.64 6.25 -18.31
N SER A 181 16.10 5.02 -18.32
CA SER A 181 15.23 4.47 -17.27
C SER A 181 15.94 4.24 -15.93
N GLU A 182 17.24 4.51 -15.79
CA GLU A 182 18.01 4.16 -14.58
C GLU A 182 18.06 5.26 -13.50
N CYS A 183 17.44 6.42 -13.71
CA CYS A 183 17.49 7.53 -12.76
C CYS A 183 16.12 8.21 -12.59
N LEU A 184 15.12 7.41 -12.19
CA LEU A 184 13.84 7.94 -11.72
C LEU A 184 14.02 8.53 -10.31
N ALA A 185 13.33 9.63 -10.01
CA ALA A 185 13.36 10.21 -8.67
C ALA A 185 12.70 9.29 -7.65
N VAL A 186 13.29 9.23 -6.46
CA VAL A 186 12.63 8.58 -5.33
C VAL A 186 11.62 9.56 -4.78
N CYS A 187 10.35 9.17 -4.75
CA CYS A 187 9.31 10.02 -4.22
C CYS A 187 8.23 9.18 -3.56
N ASP A 188 7.63 9.77 -2.54
CA ASP A 188 6.48 9.23 -1.83
C ASP A 188 5.59 10.37 -1.36
N PHE A 189 4.36 10.07 -1.01
CA PHE A 189 3.46 11.01 -0.36
C PHE A 189 2.61 10.31 0.69
N ASP A 190 2.14 11.08 1.66
CA ASP A 190 1.14 10.65 2.60
C ASP A 190 0.11 11.76 2.87
N LEU A 191 -1.10 11.38 3.26
CA LEU A 191 -2.20 12.28 3.59
C LEU A 191 -2.27 12.47 5.11
N SER A 192 -2.60 13.67 5.56
CA SER A 192 -2.90 13.93 6.97
C SER A 192 -4.10 13.08 7.43
N ARG A 193 -4.25 12.88 8.74
CA ARG A 193 -5.38 12.08 9.30
C ARG A 193 -6.73 12.68 8.90
N ASP A 194 -6.82 14.01 8.84
CA ASP A 194 -8.01 14.72 8.37
C ASP A 194 -8.14 14.83 6.83
N LYS A 195 -7.14 14.31 6.09
CA LYS A 195 -7.04 14.32 4.62
C LYS A 195 -7.07 15.72 4.00
N LYS A 196 -6.90 16.80 4.77
CA LYS A 196 -6.93 18.18 4.26
C LYS A 196 -5.62 18.65 3.69
N GLU A 197 -4.52 18.03 4.10
CA GLU A 197 -3.18 18.33 3.63
C GLU A 197 -2.48 17.03 3.27
N LEU A 198 -1.46 17.12 2.43
CA LEU A 198 -0.56 16.03 2.15
C LEU A 198 0.88 16.49 2.27
N VAL A 199 1.75 15.55 2.59
CA VAL A 199 3.20 15.73 2.54
C VAL A 199 3.73 14.85 1.44
N LYS A 200 4.65 15.38 0.64
CA LYS A 200 5.38 14.62 -0.36
C LYS A 200 6.88 14.81 -0.19
N CYS A 201 7.63 13.74 -0.37
CA CYS A 201 9.08 13.77 -0.48
C CYS A 201 9.49 13.49 -1.92
N GLN A 202 10.56 14.15 -2.36
CA GLN A 202 11.15 13.95 -3.67
C GLN A 202 12.66 14.12 -3.55
N ALA A 203 13.41 13.08 -3.90
CA ALA A 203 14.85 13.12 -3.94
C ALA A 203 15.36 13.13 -5.39
N ASP A 204 16.26 14.06 -5.69
CA ASP A 204 17.07 13.98 -6.90
C ASP A 204 18.33 13.17 -6.60
N ARG A 205 18.40 11.94 -7.13
CA ARG A 205 19.54 11.03 -6.94
C ARG A 205 20.87 11.63 -7.41
N LYS A 206 20.86 12.65 -8.29
CA LYS A 206 22.09 13.27 -8.78
C LYS A 206 22.66 14.33 -7.84
N GLU A 207 21.77 15.06 -7.15
CA GLU A 207 22.18 16.19 -6.32
C GLU A 207 22.28 15.81 -4.83
N GLY A 208 21.80 14.62 -4.44
CA GLY A 208 21.81 14.17 -3.04
C GLY A 208 20.97 15.08 -2.13
N GLN A 209 20.04 15.83 -2.72
CA GLN A 209 19.12 16.73 -2.03
C GLN A 209 17.72 16.17 -2.13
N SER A 210 17.00 16.22 -1.01
CA SER A 210 15.59 15.90 -0.94
C SER A 210 14.78 17.16 -0.72
N THR A 211 13.69 17.31 -1.45
CA THR A 211 12.68 18.34 -1.20
C THR A 211 11.49 17.71 -0.50
N ILE A 212 11.04 18.34 0.58
CA ILE A 212 9.75 18.03 1.20
C ILE A 212 8.79 19.17 0.86
N LYS A 213 7.58 18.83 0.41
CA LYS A 213 6.51 19.81 0.17
C LYS A 213 5.27 19.41 0.94
N ILE A 214 4.64 20.41 1.56
CA ILE A 214 3.33 20.29 2.17
C ILE A 214 2.35 20.97 1.22
N VAL A 215 1.28 20.28 0.87
CA VAL A 215 0.35 20.69 -0.19
C VAL A 215 -1.08 20.63 0.36
N ASP A 216 -1.87 21.64 0.03
CA ASP A 216 -3.29 21.68 0.39
C ASP A 216 -4.08 20.68 -0.48
N ASN A 217 -4.93 19.90 0.17
CA ASN A 217 -5.84 18.92 -0.42
C ASN A 217 -7.33 19.29 -0.22
N SER A 218 -7.62 20.43 0.42
CA SER A 218 -8.97 20.85 0.82
C SER A 218 -9.51 22.01 -0.02
N ASP A 219 -9.22 23.25 0.38
CA ASP A 219 -9.78 24.46 -0.23
C ASP A 219 -9.12 24.79 -1.58
N LYS A 220 -7.78 24.71 -1.62
CA LYS A 220 -6.97 25.00 -2.81
C LYS A 220 -6.12 23.79 -3.17
N VAL A 221 -6.83 22.76 -3.64
CA VAL A 221 -6.24 21.48 -4.06
C VAL A 221 -5.01 21.68 -4.94
N GLY A 222 -3.89 21.07 -4.53
CA GLY A 222 -2.64 21.06 -5.26
C GLY A 222 -1.76 22.31 -5.07
N THR A 223 -2.16 23.26 -4.22
CA THR A 223 -1.32 24.42 -3.91
C THR A 223 -0.26 24.07 -2.87
N PRO A 224 1.04 24.31 -3.15
CA PRO A 224 2.08 24.07 -2.16
C PRO A 224 2.00 25.13 -1.05
N LEU A 225 1.77 24.67 0.18
CA LEU A 225 1.74 25.50 1.38
C LEU A 225 3.16 25.81 1.87
N ARG A 226 4.03 24.79 1.86
CA ARG A 226 5.44 24.90 2.27
C ARG A 226 6.33 24.04 1.38
N ARG A 227 7.59 24.47 1.26
CA ARG A 227 8.67 23.75 0.59
C ARG A 227 9.97 24.05 1.30
N PHE A 228 10.72 23.01 1.63
CA PHE A 228 12.09 23.14 2.10
C PHE A 228 12.94 21.96 1.60
N ASN A 229 14.25 22.16 1.62
CA ASN A 229 15.22 21.19 1.15
C ASN A 229 15.95 20.58 2.35
N VAL A 230 16.16 19.28 2.31
CA VAL A 230 16.99 18.52 3.24
C VAL A 230 18.30 18.22 2.51
N GLU A 231 19.39 18.80 3.00
CA GLU A 231 20.71 18.64 2.40
C GLU A 231 21.30 17.27 2.73
N ALA A 232 22.08 16.72 1.79
CA ALA A 232 22.93 15.54 1.98
C ALA A 232 22.21 14.26 2.45
N SER A 233 20.93 14.09 2.09
CA SER A 233 20.17 12.89 2.41
C SER A 233 19.09 12.63 1.36
N VAL A 234 19.02 11.38 0.86
CA VAL A 234 17.97 10.91 -0.05
C VAL A 234 16.84 10.34 0.80
N ILE A 235 15.70 11.03 0.81
CA ILE A 235 14.49 10.62 1.52
C ILE A 235 13.66 9.76 0.58
N HIS A 236 13.30 8.57 1.02
CA HIS A 236 12.55 7.61 0.18
C HIS A 236 11.12 7.31 0.67
N SER A 237 10.79 7.62 1.93
CA SER A 237 9.44 7.48 2.47
C SER A 237 9.07 8.66 3.37
N VAL A 238 7.78 8.94 3.45
CA VAL A 238 7.20 9.93 4.36
C VAL A 238 5.85 9.44 4.86
N SER A 239 5.55 9.66 6.13
CA SER A 239 4.27 9.28 6.73
C SER A 239 3.88 10.26 7.82
N PHE A 240 2.60 10.66 7.87
CA PHE A 240 2.05 11.45 8.96
C PHE A 240 1.92 10.61 10.22
N LEU A 241 2.46 11.05 11.35
CA LEU A 241 2.25 10.40 12.65
C LEU A 241 0.95 10.85 13.31
N ASP A 242 0.61 12.12 13.10
CA ASP A 242 -0.65 12.75 13.48
C ASP A 242 -1.00 13.85 12.43
N ASN A 243 -1.91 14.77 12.72
CA ASN A 243 -2.25 15.85 11.79
C ASN A 243 -1.14 16.89 11.56
N ASN A 244 -0.20 17.08 12.48
CA ASN A 244 0.87 18.07 12.44
C ASN A 244 2.26 17.46 12.27
N LEU A 245 2.50 16.32 12.89
CA LEU A 245 3.78 15.62 12.91
C LEU A 245 3.84 14.60 11.80
N TYR A 246 4.99 14.55 11.12
CA TYR A 246 5.29 13.51 10.15
C TYR A 246 6.74 13.07 10.29
N VAL A 247 6.99 11.86 9.83
CA VAL A 247 8.28 11.19 9.89
C VAL A 247 8.77 10.87 8.49
N THR A 248 10.08 10.95 8.29
CA THR A 248 10.75 10.59 7.05
C THR A 248 11.88 9.63 7.32
N CYS A 249 12.15 8.72 6.39
CA CYS A 249 13.35 7.89 6.41
C CYS A 249 14.21 8.13 5.17
N SER A 250 15.51 7.92 5.35
CA SER A 250 16.53 8.16 4.35
C SER A 250 17.44 6.96 4.13
N ASP A 251 18.16 6.98 3.02
CA ASP A 251 19.13 5.94 2.64
C ASP A 251 20.28 5.77 3.67
N GLU A 252 20.53 6.77 4.52
CA GLU A 252 21.55 6.73 5.58
C GLU A 252 20.99 6.20 6.92
N ASN A 253 19.84 5.53 6.87
CA ASN A 253 19.13 4.99 8.04
C ASN A 253 18.74 6.02 9.10
N VAL A 254 18.65 7.29 8.69
CA VAL A 254 18.19 8.38 9.55
C VAL A 254 16.67 8.47 9.46
N VAL A 255 16.02 8.35 10.61
CA VAL A 255 14.59 8.61 10.81
C VAL A 255 14.46 10.01 11.42
N SER A 256 13.85 10.93 10.67
CA SER A 256 13.70 12.34 11.05
C SER A 256 12.24 12.69 11.27
N PHE A 257 12.00 13.48 12.31
CA PHE A 257 10.68 13.96 12.74
C PHE A 257 10.55 15.44 12.45
N TRP A 258 9.38 15.80 11.96
CA TRP A 258 9.07 17.12 11.47
C TRP A 258 7.71 17.57 11.97
N ASP A 259 7.54 18.88 12.13
CA ASP A 259 6.24 19.51 12.37
C ASP A 259 5.90 20.35 11.15
N LYS A 260 4.72 20.14 10.56
CA LYS A 260 4.25 20.91 9.38
C LYS A 260 4.18 22.41 9.63
N ARG A 261 4.16 22.85 10.89
CA ARG A 261 4.14 24.26 11.31
C ARG A 261 5.54 24.89 11.30
N SER A 262 6.59 24.08 11.26
CA SER A 262 8.00 24.51 11.25
C SER A 262 8.71 24.07 9.98
N ASP A 263 9.72 24.84 9.55
CA ASP A 263 10.60 24.46 8.44
C ASP A 263 11.87 23.74 8.93
N SER A 264 12.04 23.61 10.26
CA SER A 264 13.18 22.92 10.88
C SER A 264 12.83 21.49 11.27
N GLN A 265 13.78 20.57 11.09
CA GLN A 265 13.71 19.25 11.70
C GLN A 265 13.57 19.39 13.23
N LEU A 266 12.62 18.65 13.81
CA LEU A 266 12.43 18.64 15.27
C LEU A 266 13.49 17.79 15.95
N TRP A 267 13.62 16.54 15.48
CA TRP A 267 14.47 15.52 16.08
C TRP A 267 14.76 14.40 15.07
N SER A 268 15.81 13.62 15.28
CA SER A 268 16.12 12.44 14.46
C SER A 268 16.94 11.43 15.24
N PHE A 269 16.89 10.18 14.80
CA PHE A 269 17.82 9.13 15.22
C PHE A 269 18.29 8.30 14.02
N THR A 270 19.33 7.51 14.24
CA THR A 270 19.89 6.59 13.24
C THR A 270 19.72 5.17 13.75
N ASP A 271 19.14 4.30 12.94
CA ASP A 271 18.98 2.87 13.23
C ASP A 271 19.67 2.03 12.16
N SER A 272 20.95 1.72 12.39
CA SER A 272 21.81 1.07 11.40
C SER A 272 22.21 -0.36 11.75
N GLN A 273 21.62 -0.97 12.80
CA GLN A 273 22.09 -2.26 13.31
C GLN A 273 21.63 -3.44 12.44
N ASP A 274 20.46 -3.32 11.80
CA ASP A 274 19.73 -4.44 11.19
C ASP A 274 19.49 -4.26 9.68
N GLY A 275 20.47 -3.67 8.99
CA GLY A 275 20.42 -3.37 7.57
C GLY A 275 19.94 -1.95 7.27
N ASN A 276 19.68 -1.68 6.00
CA ASN A 276 19.23 -0.36 5.55
C ASN A 276 17.72 -0.25 5.56
N ILE A 277 17.19 0.86 6.07
CA ILE A 277 15.76 1.14 6.09
C ILE A 277 15.29 1.35 4.65
N THR A 278 14.28 0.57 4.23
CA THR A 278 13.71 0.60 2.87
C THR A 278 12.28 1.12 2.86
N SER A 279 11.57 0.94 3.97
CA SER A 279 10.14 1.23 4.09
C SER A 279 9.80 1.81 5.45
N LEU A 280 8.78 2.65 5.48
CA LEU A 280 8.26 3.29 6.68
C LEU A 280 6.76 3.50 6.52
N SER A 281 6.01 3.22 7.59
CA SER A 281 4.55 3.41 7.65
C SER A 281 4.13 3.79 9.06
N SER A 282 3.13 4.64 9.20
CA SER A 282 2.53 5.03 10.50
C SER A 282 1.13 4.45 10.68
N SER A 283 0.72 4.18 11.92
CA SER A 283 -0.66 3.79 12.21
C SER A 283 -1.63 4.96 12.08
N SER A 284 -2.70 4.78 11.32
CA SER A 284 -3.79 5.78 11.24
C SER A 284 -4.70 5.80 12.47
N GLN A 285 -4.62 4.76 13.30
CA GLN A 285 -5.46 4.55 14.48
C GLN A 285 -4.76 4.96 15.78
N LEU A 286 -3.42 4.88 15.83
CA LEU A 286 -2.61 5.17 17.01
C LEU A 286 -1.62 6.31 16.72
N ASP A 287 -1.84 7.47 17.33
CA ASP A 287 -0.96 8.62 17.17
C ASP A 287 0.46 8.32 17.69
N GLY A 288 1.46 8.65 16.88
CA GLY A 288 2.87 8.44 17.22
C GLY A 288 3.38 7.01 17.09
N PHE A 289 2.55 6.07 16.62
CA PHE A 289 2.94 4.68 16.35
C PHE A 289 3.36 4.51 14.89
N PHE A 290 4.52 3.90 14.66
CA PHE A 290 5.02 3.65 13.31
C PHE A 290 5.95 2.43 13.23
N ALA A 291 6.23 1.99 12.01
CA ALA A 291 7.08 0.86 11.71
C ALA A 291 8.15 1.26 10.69
N THR A 292 9.34 0.68 10.83
CA THR A 292 10.40 0.70 9.81
C THR A 292 10.69 -0.72 9.34
N GLY A 293 11.01 -0.88 8.07
CA GLY A 293 11.38 -2.16 7.47
C GLY A 293 12.72 -2.03 6.76
N THR A 294 13.55 -3.07 6.84
CA THR A 294 14.92 -3.05 6.31
C THR A 294 15.15 -3.99 5.14
N ASP A 295 16.26 -3.79 4.43
CA ASP A 295 16.73 -4.68 3.37
C ASP A 295 17.22 -6.05 3.88
N ALA A 296 17.39 -6.22 5.19
CA ALA A 296 17.69 -7.51 5.84
C ALA A 296 16.42 -8.28 6.25
N GLY A 297 15.23 -7.76 5.94
CA GLY A 297 13.97 -8.41 6.30
C GLY A 297 13.54 -8.18 7.75
N VAL A 298 14.15 -7.21 8.45
CA VAL A 298 13.78 -6.84 9.82
C VAL A 298 12.73 -5.74 9.79
N ILE A 299 11.72 -5.87 10.62
CA ILE A 299 10.66 -4.88 10.83
C ILE A 299 10.75 -4.45 12.29
N LYS A 300 10.81 -3.15 12.55
CA LYS A 300 10.82 -2.61 13.91
C LYS A 300 9.60 -1.74 14.13
N LEU A 301 8.95 -1.92 15.28
CA LEU A 301 7.85 -1.08 15.73
C LEU A 301 8.34 -0.05 16.73
N TRP A 302 7.76 1.14 16.62
CA TRP A 302 8.20 2.32 17.32
C TRP A 302 7.00 3.10 17.85
N ASP A 303 7.13 3.61 19.08
CA ASP A 303 6.26 4.63 19.64
C ASP A 303 7.09 5.88 19.91
N LEU A 304 6.62 7.01 19.40
CA LEU A 304 7.24 8.32 19.59
C LEU A 304 7.57 8.61 21.07
N ARG A 305 6.68 8.26 22.00
CA ARG A 305 6.84 8.48 23.45
C ARG A 305 7.96 7.61 24.01
N ALA A 306 8.00 6.34 23.61
CA ALA A 306 9.04 5.41 24.02
C ALA A 306 10.41 5.87 23.50
N ILE A 307 10.49 6.24 22.22
CA ILE A 307 11.72 6.76 21.59
C ILE A 307 12.23 8.01 22.32
N MET A 308 11.36 8.97 22.64
CA MET A 308 11.76 10.18 23.37
C MET A 308 12.32 9.90 24.76
N SER A 309 11.94 8.77 25.37
CA SER A 309 12.36 8.39 26.72
C SER A 309 13.62 7.52 26.75
N GLN A 310 13.69 6.51 25.88
CA GLN A 310 14.69 5.43 25.94
C GLN A 310 15.47 5.23 24.64
N GLN A 311 15.08 5.88 23.54
CA GLN A 311 15.69 5.73 22.20
C GLN A 311 15.80 4.27 21.72
N GLN A 312 14.79 3.46 22.05
CA GLN A 312 14.73 2.05 21.67
C GLN A 312 13.43 1.75 20.92
N GLU A 313 13.49 0.74 20.04
CA GLU A 313 12.32 0.11 19.45
C GLU A 313 11.48 -0.59 20.52
N MET A 314 10.20 -0.79 20.23
CA MET A 314 9.31 -1.56 21.09
C MET A 314 9.47 -3.06 20.88
N VAL A 315 9.48 -3.48 19.62
CA VAL A 315 9.55 -4.88 19.21
C VAL A 315 10.05 -4.98 17.77
N SER A 316 10.75 -6.08 17.47
CA SER A 316 11.17 -6.45 16.12
C SER A 316 10.47 -7.72 15.62
N PHE A 317 10.22 -7.78 14.32
CA PHE A 317 9.74 -8.95 13.59
C PHE A 317 10.63 -9.23 12.38
N TYR A 318 10.56 -10.45 11.86
CA TYR A 318 11.48 -10.94 10.84
C TYR A 318 10.74 -11.62 9.68
N HIS A 319 11.10 -11.26 8.45
CA HIS A 319 10.68 -12.04 7.30
C HIS A 319 11.40 -13.39 7.26
N SER A 320 10.67 -14.43 6.85
CA SER A 320 11.26 -15.76 6.66
C SER A 320 12.38 -15.73 5.62
N ASN A 321 13.53 -16.32 5.96
CA ASN A 321 14.75 -16.32 5.12
C ASN A 321 15.31 -14.92 4.83
N GLU A 322 15.14 -13.95 5.74
CA GLU A 322 15.71 -12.60 5.59
C GLU A 322 15.27 -11.91 4.29
N ASP A 323 14.03 -12.17 3.85
CA ASP A 323 13.50 -11.58 2.61
C ASP A 323 13.38 -10.05 2.80
N PRO A 324 14.07 -9.22 1.99
CA PRO A 324 14.10 -7.77 2.19
C PRO A 324 12.69 -7.17 2.26
N VAL A 325 12.43 -6.29 3.22
CA VAL A 325 11.16 -5.56 3.30
C VAL A 325 11.15 -4.52 2.18
N VAL A 326 10.08 -4.47 1.40
CA VAL A 326 9.90 -3.51 0.29
C VAL A 326 8.74 -2.55 0.55
N ASP A 327 7.76 -2.97 1.35
CA ASP A 327 6.60 -2.16 1.66
C ASP A 327 6.05 -2.49 3.05
N LEU A 328 5.47 -1.48 3.70
CA LEU A 328 4.83 -1.58 5.01
C LEU A 328 3.52 -0.79 4.99
N GLN A 329 2.46 -1.36 5.56
CA GLN A 329 1.16 -0.68 5.63
C GLN A 329 0.40 -1.06 6.89
N PHE A 330 0.21 -0.10 7.79
CA PHE A 330 -0.73 -0.25 8.89
C PHE A 330 -2.17 -0.39 8.39
N SER A 331 -2.97 -1.16 9.11
CA SER A 331 -4.39 -1.28 8.80
C SER A 331 -5.09 0.07 8.99
N PRO A 332 -5.97 0.48 8.05
CA PRO A 332 -6.82 1.65 8.22
C PRO A 332 -8.01 1.36 9.14
N THR A 333 -8.34 0.08 9.41
CA THR A 333 -9.53 -0.33 10.18
C THR A 333 -9.20 -0.89 11.56
N ASN A 334 -7.99 -1.38 11.77
CA ASN A 334 -7.56 -2.01 13.02
C ASN A 334 -6.26 -1.34 13.54
N SER A 335 -6.18 -1.07 14.84
CA SER A 335 -5.02 -0.44 15.48
C SER A 335 -3.82 -1.36 15.71
N THR A 336 -4.02 -2.68 15.80
CA THR A 336 -2.95 -3.65 16.11
C THR A 336 -2.39 -4.34 14.88
N GLU A 337 -3.01 -4.18 13.71
CA GLU A 337 -2.63 -4.91 12.50
C GLU A 337 -1.81 -4.07 11.51
N PHE A 338 -0.85 -4.74 10.87
CA PHE A 338 -0.12 -4.18 9.74
C PHE A 338 0.33 -5.26 8.75
N LEU A 339 0.64 -4.84 7.52
CA LEU A 339 1.22 -5.68 6.48
C LEU A 339 2.69 -5.33 6.28
N SER A 340 3.46 -6.34 5.95
CA SER A 340 4.77 -6.17 5.34
C SER A 340 4.88 -7.00 4.06
N VAL A 341 5.59 -6.45 3.07
CA VAL A 341 5.78 -7.08 1.76
C VAL A 341 7.25 -7.36 1.56
N GLY A 342 7.57 -8.62 1.32
CA GLY A 342 8.92 -9.06 1.02
C GLY A 342 9.27 -8.89 -0.46
N LYS A 343 10.57 -8.73 -0.76
CA LYS A 343 11.08 -8.67 -2.15
C LYS A 343 10.78 -9.94 -2.93
N SER A 344 10.62 -11.09 -2.27
CA SER A 344 10.14 -12.33 -2.88
C SER A 344 8.68 -12.26 -3.35
N GLY A 345 7.88 -11.33 -2.80
CA GLY A 345 6.45 -11.12 -3.09
C GLY A 345 5.53 -11.66 -2.00
N ASN A 346 6.07 -12.40 -1.03
CA ASN A 346 5.31 -12.82 0.14
C ASN A 346 4.74 -11.60 0.86
N VAL A 347 3.49 -11.71 1.28
CA VAL A 347 2.82 -10.71 2.10
C VAL A 347 2.59 -11.31 3.47
N TYR A 348 3.11 -10.65 4.49
CA TYR A 348 2.98 -11.04 5.89
C TYR A 348 1.95 -10.12 6.53
N GLN A 349 0.95 -10.70 7.19
CA GLN A 349 -0.02 -9.99 8.00
C GLN A 349 0.32 -10.22 9.46
N TRP A 350 0.54 -9.13 10.18
CA TRP A 350 0.94 -9.11 11.57
C TRP A 350 -0.19 -8.54 12.42
N ASP A 351 -0.33 -9.09 13.62
CA ASP A 351 -1.24 -8.62 14.65
C ASP A 351 -0.46 -8.47 15.97
N THR A 352 -0.40 -7.23 16.46
CA THR A 352 0.40 -6.86 17.63
C THR A 352 -0.38 -6.92 18.92
N ASP A 353 -1.64 -7.33 18.90
CA ASP A 353 -2.48 -7.42 20.10
C ASP A 353 -1.85 -8.32 21.18
N PHE A 354 -1.27 -9.44 20.75
CA PHE A 354 -0.56 -10.36 21.63
C PHE A 354 0.65 -9.72 22.34
N PHE A 355 1.35 -8.78 21.67
CA PHE A 355 2.43 -8.02 22.30
C PHE A 355 1.90 -7.07 23.39
N PHE A 356 0.78 -6.41 23.15
CA PHE A 356 0.23 -5.42 24.08
C PHE A 356 -0.46 -6.05 25.30
N THR A 357 -0.92 -7.30 25.18
CA THR A 357 -1.65 -8.01 26.24
C THR A 357 -0.75 -8.82 27.17
N ASN A 358 0.51 -9.07 26.80
CA ASN A 358 1.43 -9.91 27.57
C ASN A 358 2.70 -9.14 27.96
N GLU A 359 3.05 -9.17 29.25
CA GLU A 359 4.18 -8.38 29.79
C GLU A 359 5.56 -9.01 29.56
N GLU A 360 5.66 -10.35 29.61
CA GLU A 360 6.91 -11.09 29.42
C GLU A 360 6.69 -12.22 28.43
N VAL A 361 7.20 -12.07 27.21
CA VAL A 361 7.17 -13.12 26.20
C VAL A 361 8.54 -13.29 25.57
N ASP A 362 8.91 -14.55 25.32
CA ASP A 362 10.08 -14.88 24.53
C ASP A 362 9.93 -14.36 23.10
N GLU A 363 11.03 -13.88 22.50
CA GLU A 363 11.01 -13.28 21.15
C GLU A 363 10.49 -14.26 20.09
N GLU A 364 10.79 -15.56 20.20
CA GLU A 364 10.33 -16.57 19.24
C GLU A 364 8.81 -16.78 19.34
N ASP A 365 8.29 -16.87 20.57
CA ASP A 365 6.86 -17.03 20.81
C ASP A 365 6.09 -15.78 20.37
N LEU A 366 6.62 -14.58 20.68
CA LEU A 366 6.04 -13.31 20.26
C LEU A 366 5.95 -13.23 18.74
N HIS A 367 7.02 -13.59 18.04
CA HIS A 367 7.05 -13.61 16.59
C HIS A 367 5.98 -14.54 15.98
N LEU A 368 5.86 -15.75 16.51
CA LEU A 368 4.90 -16.75 16.03
C LEU A 368 3.45 -16.34 16.31
N GLN A 369 3.19 -15.72 17.47
CA GLN A 369 1.84 -15.28 17.82
C GLN A 369 1.43 -14.03 17.04
N CYS A 370 2.35 -13.11 16.79
CA CYS A 370 2.08 -11.90 16.02
C CYS A 370 1.97 -12.16 14.51
N LEU A 371 2.59 -13.21 13.96
CA LEU A 371 2.40 -13.58 12.56
C LEU A 371 1.01 -14.21 12.33
N LYS A 372 0.02 -13.37 12.04
CA LYS A 372 -1.39 -13.76 11.83
C LYS A 372 -1.59 -14.57 10.55
N PHE A 373 -0.96 -14.15 9.45
CA PHE A 373 -1.10 -14.84 8.16
C PHE A 373 0.07 -14.60 7.21
N LEU A 374 0.41 -15.63 6.41
CA LEU A 374 1.42 -15.53 5.36
C LEU A 374 0.79 -15.84 3.99
N HIS A 375 0.54 -14.78 3.21
CA HIS A 375 0.11 -14.90 1.84
C HIS A 375 1.31 -15.09 0.92
N THR A 376 1.59 -16.35 0.65
CA THR A 376 2.62 -16.76 -0.31
C THR A 376 2.24 -16.47 -1.77
N GLY A 377 0.98 -16.21 -2.08
CA GLY A 377 0.49 -16.06 -3.46
C GLY A 377 0.83 -14.72 -4.13
N GLY A 378 1.19 -13.70 -3.35
CA GLY A 378 1.46 -12.36 -3.84
C GLY A 378 2.68 -12.37 -4.75
N SER A 379 2.50 -12.06 -6.03
CA SER A 379 3.59 -11.82 -6.96
C SER A 379 4.51 -13.02 -7.28
N ARG A 380 4.07 -14.28 -7.07
CA ARG A 380 4.86 -15.48 -7.45
C ARG A 380 5.00 -15.69 -8.96
N ARG A 381 4.05 -15.17 -9.74
CA ARG A 381 4.00 -15.32 -11.20
C ARG A 381 4.75 -14.19 -11.89
N SER A 382 6.05 -14.45 -12.11
CA SER A 382 7.06 -13.68 -12.84
C SER A 382 8.02 -12.82 -11.99
N ILE A 383 9.27 -13.27 -12.04
CA ILE A 383 10.51 -12.66 -11.54
C ILE A 383 10.93 -11.58 -12.55
N GLY A 384 10.17 -10.50 -12.61
CA GLY A 384 10.67 -9.25 -13.19
C GLY A 384 11.49 -8.53 -12.13
N ALA A 385 12.44 -7.68 -12.55
CA ALA A 385 13.13 -6.74 -11.67
C ALA A 385 12.25 -5.54 -11.29
N ASN A 386 10.93 -5.76 -11.18
CA ASN A 386 9.98 -4.69 -10.92
C ASN A 386 9.89 -4.47 -9.41
N ASP A 387 9.88 -3.20 -9.01
CA ASP A 387 9.65 -2.78 -7.64
C ASP A 387 8.25 -3.20 -7.16
N LYS A 388 8.21 -3.87 -6.00
CA LYS A 388 7.00 -4.42 -5.38
C LYS A 388 6.31 -3.45 -4.43
N ARG A 389 6.87 -2.26 -4.23
CA ARG A 389 6.27 -1.20 -3.43
C ARG A 389 4.91 -0.80 -4.01
N ASN A 390 3.93 -0.55 -3.14
CA ASN A 390 2.56 -0.16 -3.46
C ASN A 390 1.80 -1.18 -4.35
N MET A 391 2.13 -2.48 -4.26
CA MET A 391 1.42 -3.58 -4.95
C MET A 391 0.46 -4.36 -4.03
N VAL A 392 0.38 -3.98 -2.76
CA VAL A 392 -0.51 -4.56 -1.75
C VAL A 392 -1.26 -3.42 -1.10
N ASN A 393 -2.56 -3.60 -0.85
CA ASN A 393 -3.36 -2.61 -0.12
C ASN A 393 -4.39 -3.28 0.76
N TRP A 394 -4.63 -2.69 1.94
CA TRP A 394 -5.84 -2.90 2.71
C TRP A 394 -7.06 -2.28 2.02
N HIS A 395 -8.22 -2.90 2.20
CA HIS A 395 -9.48 -2.22 1.91
C HIS A 395 -9.73 -1.14 2.97
N PRO A 396 -10.05 0.10 2.60
CA PRO A 396 -10.17 1.23 3.53
C PRO A 396 -11.31 1.07 4.55
N ALA A 397 -12.39 0.39 4.17
CA ALA A 397 -13.57 0.20 5.02
C ALA A 397 -13.88 -1.26 5.40
N ILE A 398 -13.24 -2.25 4.77
CA ILE A 398 -13.55 -3.67 5.02
C ILE A 398 -12.41 -4.26 5.81
N ASP A 399 -12.70 -4.58 7.07
CA ASP A 399 -11.67 -5.09 7.97
C ASP A 399 -11.06 -6.40 7.46
N GLN A 400 -9.73 -6.48 7.62
CA GLN A 400 -8.87 -7.59 7.23
C GLN A 400 -8.90 -7.98 5.73
N LEU A 401 -9.55 -7.20 4.86
CA LEU A 401 -9.55 -7.48 3.43
C LEU A 401 -8.29 -6.91 2.78
N VAL A 402 -7.47 -7.80 2.21
CA VAL A 402 -6.20 -7.47 1.56
C VAL A 402 -6.30 -7.72 0.06
N GLY A 403 -5.80 -6.78 -0.72
CA GLY A 403 -5.64 -6.91 -2.16
C GLY A 403 -4.17 -7.02 -2.54
N THR A 404 -3.88 -7.81 -3.58
CA THR A 404 -2.54 -7.90 -4.18
C THR A 404 -2.67 -7.83 -5.70
N ILE A 405 -1.70 -7.18 -6.36
CA ILE A 405 -1.58 -7.19 -7.82
C ILE A 405 -0.28 -7.87 -8.24
N ASP A 406 -0.36 -8.74 -9.24
CA ASP A 406 0.78 -9.41 -9.86
C ASP A 406 1.24 -8.67 -11.12
N ASN A 407 2.50 -8.91 -11.51
CA ASN A 407 3.07 -8.40 -12.76
C ASN A 407 2.29 -8.80 -14.02
N ASP A 408 1.53 -9.90 -13.99
CA ASP A 408 0.69 -10.37 -15.10
C ASP A 408 -0.72 -9.75 -15.12
N CYS A 409 -0.91 -8.67 -14.34
CA CYS A 409 -2.17 -7.99 -14.08
C CYS A 409 -3.20 -8.82 -13.32
N SER A 410 -2.86 -10.01 -12.80
CA SER A 410 -3.80 -10.72 -11.93
C SER A 410 -3.88 -10.02 -10.58
N ILE A 411 -5.10 -9.79 -10.12
CA ILE A 411 -5.40 -9.15 -8.84
C ILE A 411 -6.06 -10.22 -7.98
N ALA A 412 -5.62 -10.35 -6.73
CA ALA A 412 -6.27 -11.18 -5.74
C ALA A 412 -6.82 -10.28 -4.63
N ALA A 413 -8.08 -10.49 -4.22
CA ALA A 413 -8.63 -9.91 -3.01
C ALA A 413 -8.96 -11.05 -2.05
N TYR A 414 -8.45 -11.01 -0.83
CA TYR A 414 -8.60 -12.09 0.13
C TYR A 414 -8.77 -11.60 1.57
N LYS A 415 -9.44 -12.42 2.37
CA LYS A 415 -9.49 -12.32 3.84
C LYS A 415 -8.94 -13.62 4.41
N ALA A 416 -7.92 -13.51 5.25
CA ALA A 416 -7.22 -14.66 5.83
C ALA A 416 -8.17 -15.47 6.73
N PHE A 417 -7.99 -16.80 6.76
CA PHE A 417 -8.56 -17.64 7.81
C PHE A 417 -7.46 -17.96 8.82
N THR A 418 -7.59 -17.46 10.03
CA THR A 418 -6.58 -17.58 11.08
C THR A 418 -6.87 -18.70 12.06
N GLY A 419 -8.10 -19.23 12.06
CA GLY A 419 -8.53 -20.25 13.01
C GLY A 419 -8.53 -19.79 14.48
N ARG A 420 -8.28 -18.50 14.74
CA ARG A 420 -8.44 -17.87 16.05
C ARG A 420 -9.90 -17.43 16.15
N GLU A 421 -10.58 -17.79 17.23
CA GLU A 421 -11.88 -17.21 17.53
C GLU A 421 -11.66 -15.71 17.77
N GLU A 422 -12.30 -14.85 16.97
CA GLU A 422 -12.34 -13.43 17.28
C GLU A 422 -13.14 -13.33 18.58
N GLU A 423 -12.48 -13.08 19.71
CA GLU A 423 -13.16 -12.73 20.95
C GLU A 423 -13.98 -11.49 20.65
N GLN A 424 -15.30 -11.68 20.49
CA GLN A 424 -16.21 -10.58 20.25
C GLN A 424 -16.14 -9.71 21.50
N GLN A 425 -15.71 -8.46 21.32
CA GLN A 425 -16.04 -7.40 22.27
C GLN A 425 -17.55 -7.18 22.19
N ASP A 426 -18.30 -8.11 22.75
CA ASP A 426 -19.61 -7.82 23.29
C ASP A 426 -19.34 -6.91 24.48
N GLU A 427 -19.21 -5.60 24.21
CA GLU A 427 -19.57 -4.61 25.22
C GLU A 427 -21.06 -4.81 25.49
N GLU A 428 -21.36 -5.78 26.37
CA GLU A 428 -22.61 -5.78 27.09
C GLU A 428 -22.66 -4.44 27.82
N ASP A 429 -23.54 -3.56 27.34
CA ASP A 429 -24.19 -2.52 28.13
C ASP A 429 -24.84 -3.18 29.37
N GLU A 430 -24.03 -3.63 30.34
CA GLU A 430 -24.49 -3.91 31.69
C GLU A 430 -24.73 -2.56 32.38
N GLN A 431 -25.95 -2.09 32.17
CA GLN A 431 -26.62 -1.15 33.04
C GLN A 431 -26.53 -1.63 34.51
N GLU A 432 -25.91 -0.83 35.37
CA GLU A 432 -26.39 -0.60 36.74
C GLU A 432 -26.35 0.88 37.12
#